data_AF-A0A8T4YAP4-F1
#
_entry.id   AF-A0A8T4YAP4-F1
#
_cell.length_a   1.000
_cell.length_b   1.000
_cell.length_c   1.000
_cell.angle_alpha   90.00
_cell.angle_beta   90.00
_cell.angle_gamma   90.00
#
_symmetry.space_group_name_H-M   'P 1'
#
loop_
_entity.id
_entity.type
_entity.pdbx_description
1 polymer ?
#
loop_
_entity_poly.entity_id
_entity_poly.type
_entity_poly.pdbx_seq_one_letter_code
_entity_poly.pdbx_strand_id
1 'polypeptide(L)'
;MSEARTAFVAFHYAEKIKTSLIVASNLLQALKSLKEEAEIVGAEKLLAAYFGAVTVEVNIAANASQIGGFRSIAVKLQEAAEKTRRHNYADAEKLVSDAITVATTHGSEAAKTLEEKSLI
;
A
#
# COMPACT_ATOMS: atom_id res chain seq x y z
N MET A 1 8.94 4.80 23.08
CA MET A 1 7.97 3.67 23.08
C MET A 1 8.72 2.39 23.38
N SER A 2 8.11 1.40 24.02
CA SER A 2 8.74 0.08 24.15
C SER A 2 8.83 -0.60 22.78
N GLU A 3 9.87 -1.40 22.57
CA GLU A 3 10.10 -2.15 21.34
C GLU A 3 8.90 -3.03 20.96
N ALA A 4 8.30 -3.71 21.95
CA ALA A 4 7.10 -4.51 21.78
C ALA A 4 5.89 -3.69 21.27
N ARG A 5 5.69 -2.47 21.79
CA ARG A 5 4.61 -1.59 21.33
C ARG A 5 4.84 -1.14 19.90
N THR A 6 6.07 -0.78 19.55
CA THR A 6 6.44 -0.39 18.18
C THR A 6 6.21 -1.55 17.21
N ALA A 7 6.64 -2.76 17.57
CA ALA A 7 6.42 -3.96 16.77
C ALA A 7 4.93 -4.28 16.58
N PHE A 8 4.11 -4.17 17.64
CA PHE A 8 2.67 -4.39 17.53
C PHE A 8 2.00 -3.40 16.57
N VAL A 9 2.33 -2.10 16.71
CA VAL A 9 1.82 -1.04 15.84
C VAL A 9 2.26 -1.28 14.39
N ALA A 10 3.53 -1.60 14.18
CA ALA A 10 4.09 -1.88 12.86
C ALA A 10 3.43 -3.09 12.19
N PHE A 11 3.30 -4.20 12.91
CA PHE A 11 2.65 -5.42 12.42
C PHE A 11 1.19 -5.15 12.01
N HIS A 12 0.41 -4.52 12.90
CA HIS A 12 -0.99 -4.20 12.64
C HIS A 12 -1.17 -3.35 11.37
N TYR A 13 -0.40 -2.26 11.25
CA TYR A 13 -0.49 -1.39 10.07
C TYR A 13 0.05 -2.07 8.82
N ALA A 14 1.11 -2.87 8.91
CA ALA A 14 1.66 -3.59 7.77
C ALA A 14 0.63 -4.56 7.17
N GLU A 15 -0.06 -5.36 8.00
CA GLU A 15 -1.11 -6.26 7.53
C GLU A 15 -2.26 -5.49 6.86
N LYS A 16 -2.73 -4.40 7.48
CA LYS A 16 -3.84 -3.59 6.95
C LYS A 16 -3.48 -2.89 5.63
N ILE A 17 -2.29 -2.31 5.54
CA ILE A 17 -1.78 -1.68 4.31
C ILE A 17 -1.62 -2.73 3.21
N LYS A 18 -1.04 -3.90 3.53
CA LYS A 18 -0.85 -4.99 2.57
C LYS A 18 -2.18 -5.44 1.96
N THR A 19 -3.22 -5.62 2.77
CA THR A 19 -4.57 -5.91 2.26
C THR A 19 -5.06 -4.81 1.29
N SER A 20 -4.91 -3.54 1.66
CA SER A 20 -5.33 -2.41 0.82
C SER A 20 -4.58 -2.36 -0.51
N LEU A 21 -3.29 -2.72 -0.52
CA LEU A 21 -2.45 -2.78 -1.71
C LEU A 21 -2.81 -3.97 -2.62
N ILE A 22 -3.13 -5.13 -2.05
CA ILE A 22 -3.63 -6.29 -2.82
C ILE A 22 -4.95 -5.94 -3.51
N VAL A 23 -5.86 -5.26 -2.81
CA VAL A 23 -7.10 -4.75 -3.41
C VAL A 23 -6.78 -3.79 -4.56
N ALA A 24 -5.82 -2.88 -4.39
CA ALA A 24 -5.39 -1.96 -5.44
C ALA A 24 -4.85 -2.71 -6.68
N SER A 25 -4.08 -3.77 -6.48
CA SER A 25 -3.57 -4.63 -7.56
C SER A 25 -4.71 -5.29 -8.33
N ASN A 26 -5.72 -5.80 -7.64
CA ASN A 26 -6.88 -6.43 -8.27
C ASN A 26 -7.71 -5.39 -9.06
N LEU A 27 -7.86 -4.18 -8.54
CA LEU A 27 -8.54 -3.08 -9.24
C LEU A 27 -7.78 -2.63 -10.50
N LEU A 28 -6.44 -2.60 -10.48
CA LEU A 28 -5.63 -2.36 -11.67
C LEU A 28 -5.86 -3.42 -12.76
N GLN A 29 -5.94 -4.70 -12.36
CA GLN A 29 -6.24 -5.78 -13.30
C GLN A 29 -7.64 -5.65 -13.89
N ALA A 30 -8.63 -5.28 -13.08
CA ALA A 30 -9.98 -5.01 -13.56
C ALA A 30 -10.01 -3.84 -14.55
N LEU A 31 -9.34 -2.72 -14.24
CA LEU A 31 -9.18 -1.56 -15.12
C LEU A 31 -8.61 -1.95 -16.49
N LYS A 32 -7.58 -2.80 -16.52
CA LYS A 32 -6.95 -3.29 -17.78
C LYS A 32 -7.89 -4.12 -18.66
N SER A 33 -9.00 -4.61 -18.13
CA SER A 33 -9.97 -5.43 -18.88
C SER A 33 -11.13 -4.62 -19.46
N LEU A 34 -11.26 -3.35 -19.08
CA LEU A 34 -12.26 -2.43 -19.63
C LEU A 34 -11.92 -2.10 -21.09
N LYS A 35 -12.97 -1.88 -21.89
CA LYS A 35 -12.86 -1.62 -23.34
C LYS A 35 -13.45 -0.29 -23.75
N GLU A 36 -14.46 0.18 -23.02
CA GLU A 36 -15.13 1.43 -23.31
C GLU A 36 -14.37 2.61 -22.71
N GLU A 37 -14.02 3.60 -23.54
CA GLU A 37 -13.20 4.75 -23.15
C GLU A 37 -13.79 5.50 -21.94
N ALA A 38 -15.11 5.71 -21.93
CA ALA A 38 -15.78 6.41 -20.84
C ALA A 38 -15.71 5.63 -19.50
N GLU A 39 -15.74 4.30 -19.55
CA GLU A 39 -15.59 3.46 -18.36
C GLU A 39 -14.14 3.49 -17.87
N ILE A 40 -13.17 3.46 -18.78
CA ILE A 40 -11.74 3.55 -18.47
C ILE A 40 -11.44 4.85 -17.71
N VAL A 41 -11.82 6.00 -18.27
CA VAL A 41 -11.56 7.31 -17.65
C VAL A 41 -12.21 7.42 -16.25
N GLY A 42 -13.43 6.90 -16.11
CA GLY A 42 -14.12 6.85 -14.82
C GLY A 42 -13.39 5.96 -13.81
N ALA A 43 -12.98 4.76 -14.22
CA ALA A 43 -12.28 3.80 -13.39
C ALA A 43 -10.88 4.29 -12.99
N GLU A 44 -10.15 4.95 -13.88
CA GLU A 44 -8.86 5.59 -13.56
C GLU A 44 -9.00 6.66 -12.49
N LYS A 45 -10.02 7.51 -12.60
CA LYS A 45 -10.29 8.55 -11.61
C LYS A 45 -10.59 7.94 -10.24
N LEU A 46 -11.40 6.88 -10.19
CA LEU A 46 -11.71 6.16 -8.95
C LEU A 46 -10.49 5.46 -8.36
N LEU A 47 -9.68 4.79 -9.19
CA LEU A 47 -8.50 4.08 -8.73
C LEU A 47 -7.41 5.04 -8.24
N ALA A 48 -7.22 6.17 -8.92
CA ALA A 48 -6.35 7.23 -8.46
C ALA A 48 -6.82 7.82 -7.11
N ALA A 49 -8.13 8.00 -6.92
CA ALA A 49 -8.69 8.42 -5.64
C ALA A 49 -8.49 7.36 -4.55
N TYR A 50 -8.64 6.08 -4.88
CA TYR A 50 -8.37 4.97 -3.96
C TYR A 50 -6.90 4.95 -3.52
N PHE A 51 -5.93 5.10 -4.42
CA PHE A 51 -4.52 5.24 -4.04
C PHE A 51 -4.29 6.42 -3.10
N GLY A 52 -4.98 7.55 -3.34
CA GLY A 52 -4.97 8.70 -2.43
C GLY A 52 -5.50 8.37 -1.04
N ALA A 53 -6.60 7.63 -0.94
CA ALA A 53 -7.17 7.19 0.33
C ALA A 53 -6.22 6.23 1.08
N VAL A 54 -5.61 5.27 0.38
CA VAL A 54 -4.61 4.37 0.99
C VAL A 54 -3.37 5.15 1.43
N THR A 55 -2.96 6.18 0.68
CA THR A 55 -1.83 7.06 1.06
C THR A 55 -2.08 7.76 2.40
N VAL A 56 -3.32 8.21 2.68
CA VAL A 56 -3.69 8.79 3.97
C VAL A 56 -3.45 7.78 5.11
N GLU A 57 -3.91 6.55 4.92
CA GLU A 57 -3.72 5.49 5.90
C GLU A 57 -2.25 5.13 6.13
N VAL A 58 -1.47 5.04 5.06
CA VAL A 58 -0.03 4.78 5.11
C VAL A 58 0.71 5.90 5.86
N ASN A 59 0.30 7.15 5.70
CA ASN A 59 0.88 8.27 6.44
C ASN A 59 0.54 8.22 7.94
N ILE A 60 -0.67 7.78 8.30
CA ILE A 60 -1.04 7.53 9.70
C ILE A 60 -0.13 6.44 10.29
N ALA A 61 0.07 5.34 9.56
CA ALA A 61 0.97 4.27 9.97
C ALA A 61 2.42 4.76 10.16
N ALA A 62 2.94 5.53 9.21
CA ALA A 62 4.28 6.12 9.28
C ALA A 62 4.46 7.00 10.53
N ASN A 63 3.45 7.79 10.87
CA ASN A 63 3.49 8.65 12.05
C ASN A 63 3.32 7.85 13.35
N ALA A 64 2.50 6.81 13.36
CA ALA A 64 2.26 5.98 14.54
C ALA A 64 3.46 5.07 14.87
N SER A 65 4.13 4.51 13.86
CA SER A 65 5.25 3.57 14.04
C SER A 65 6.63 4.23 13.96
N GLN A 66 6.75 5.42 13.36
CA GLN A 66 8.03 6.07 13.01
C GLN A 66 8.90 5.26 12.03
N ILE A 67 8.32 4.27 11.33
CA ILE A 67 9.03 3.45 10.33
C ILE A 67 9.07 4.16 8.99
N GLY A 68 10.28 4.40 8.47
CA GLY A 68 10.51 5.07 7.18
C GLY A 68 9.94 4.31 5.98
N GLY A 69 9.83 2.97 6.05
CA GLY A 69 9.26 2.15 4.99
C GLY A 69 7.83 2.50 4.61
N PHE A 70 6.99 2.88 5.57
CA PHE A 70 5.64 3.34 5.26
C PHE A 70 5.65 4.64 4.44
N ARG A 71 6.59 5.57 4.68
CA ARG A 71 6.72 6.76 3.82
C ARG A 71 7.10 6.40 2.38
N SER A 72 7.93 5.37 2.18
CA SER A 72 8.27 4.85 0.84
C SER A 72 7.04 4.31 0.10
N ILE A 73 6.10 3.65 0.81
CA ILE A 73 4.83 3.20 0.25
C ILE A 73 3.98 4.39 -0.20
N ALA A 74 3.88 5.44 0.62
CA ALA A 74 3.10 6.63 0.28
C ALA A 74 3.58 7.28 -1.04
N VAL A 75 4.90 7.40 -1.23
CA VAL A 75 5.49 7.94 -2.47
C VAL A 75 5.13 7.06 -3.67
N LYS A 76 5.23 5.73 -3.53
CA LYS A 76 4.87 4.77 -4.60
C LYS A 76 3.40 4.87 -4.99
N LEU A 77 2.50 5.05 -4.03
CA LEU A 77 1.07 5.20 -4.29
C LEU A 77 0.73 6.52 -4.99
N GLN A 78 1.41 7.60 -4.64
CA GLN A 78 1.27 8.88 -5.36
C GLN A 78 1.73 8.76 -6.81
N GLU A 79 2.85 8.08 -7.05
CA GLU A 79 3.34 7.83 -8.40
C GLU A 79 2.41 6.87 -9.16
N ALA A 80 1.92 5.80 -8.53
CA ALA A 80 0.97 4.87 -9.14
C ALA A 80 -0.31 5.58 -9.58
N ALA A 81 -0.84 6.51 -8.77
CA ALA A 81 -1.99 7.32 -9.15
C ALA A 81 -1.73 8.18 -10.39
N GLU A 82 -0.52 8.75 -10.52
CA GLU A 82 -0.15 9.51 -11.71
C GLU A 82 0.02 8.63 -12.93
N LYS A 83 0.64 7.44 -12.79
CA LYS A 83 0.79 6.47 -13.86
C LYS A 83 -0.55 5.96 -14.35
N THR A 84 -1.49 5.66 -13.44
CA THR A 84 -2.87 5.29 -13.77
C THR A 84 -3.57 6.38 -14.55
N ARG A 85 -3.49 7.67 -14.14
CA ARG A 85 -4.10 8.78 -14.90
C ARG A 85 -3.55 8.98 -16.31
N ARG A 86 -2.39 8.39 -16.62
CA ARG A 86 -1.72 8.49 -17.92
C ARG A 86 -1.84 7.21 -18.73
N HIS A 87 -2.78 6.32 -18.39
CA HIS A 87 -2.95 5.00 -18.99
C HIS A 87 -1.70 4.08 -18.90
N ASN A 88 -0.74 4.40 -18.03
CA ASN A 88 0.48 3.63 -17.86
C ASN A 88 0.30 2.59 -16.74
N TYR A 89 -0.54 1.59 -17.02
CA TYR A 89 -0.93 0.59 -16.03
C TYR A 89 0.21 -0.34 -15.64
N ALA A 90 1.15 -0.62 -16.55
CA ALA A 90 2.30 -1.48 -16.26
C ALA A 90 3.21 -0.87 -15.18
N ASP A 91 3.52 0.42 -15.28
CA ASP A 91 4.30 1.11 -14.25
C ASP A 91 3.52 1.21 -12.93
N ALA A 92 2.21 1.48 -12.99
CA ALA A 92 1.36 1.51 -11.79
C ALA A 92 1.35 0.16 -11.06
N GLU A 93 1.24 -0.95 -11.80
CA GLU A 93 1.23 -2.32 -11.29
C GLU A 93 2.58 -2.67 -10.63
N LYS A 94 3.70 -2.26 -11.25
CA LYS A 94 5.03 -2.40 -10.66
C LYS A 94 5.15 -1.63 -9.34
N LEU A 95 4.72 -0.36 -9.30
CA LEU A 95 4.78 0.46 -8.09
C LEU A 95 3.94 -0.12 -6.94
N VAL A 96 2.76 -0.66 -7.25
CA VAL A 96 1.91 -1.34 -6.26
C VAL A 96 2.57 -2.64 -5.77
N SER A 97 3.18 -3.43 -6.66
CA SER A 97 3.92 -4.64 -6.28
C SER A 97 5.12 -4.34 -5.37
N ASP A 98 5.88 -3.30 -5.69
CA ASP A 98 6.99 -2.84 -4.85
C ASP A 98 6.48 -2.37 -3.47
N ALA A 99 5.34 -1.68 -3.43
CA ALA A 99 4.71 -1.28 -2.17
C ALA A 99 4.26 -2.48 -1.32
N ILE A 100 3.70 -3.54 -1.95
CA ILE A 100 3.32 -4.79 -1.26
C ILE A 100 4.56 -5.44 -0.63
N THR A 101 5.68 -5.44 -1.35
CA THR A 101 6.94 -5.99 -0.87
C THR A 101 7.41 -5.23 0.38
N VAL A 102 7.42 -3.90 0.35
CA VAL A 102 7.82 -3.07 1.51
C VAL A 102 6.90 -3.32 2.71
N ALA A 103 5.58 -3.37 2.51
CA ALA A 103 4.63 -3.67 3.58
C ALA A 103 4.88 -5.06 4.18
N THR A 104 5.14 -6.05 3.33
CA THR A 104 5.41 -7.43 3.76
C THR A 104 6.71 -7.53 4.56
N THR A 105 7.79 -6.90 4.09
CA THR A 105 9.09 -6.92 4.79
C THR A 105 8.96 -6.34 6.20
N HIS A 106 8.37 -5.16 6.36
CA HIS A 106 8.21 -4.56 7.69
C HIS A 106 7.19 -5.29 8.56
N GLY A 107 6.16 -5.88 7.97
CA GLY A 107 5.23 -6.76 8.70
C GLY A 107 5.94 -7.99 9.25
N SER A 108 6.76 -8.67 8.44
CA SER A 108 7.52 -9.84 8.85
C SER A 108 8.59 -9.51 9.91
N GLU A 109 9.29 -8.38 9.79
CA GLU A 109 10.23 -7.90 10.82
C GLU A 109 9.51 -7.69 12.16
N ALA A 110 8.35 -7.01 12.13
CA ALA A 110 7.56 -6.76 13.32
C ALA A 110 6.99 -8.04 13.94
N ALA A 111 6.49 -8.96 13.11
CA ALA A 111 6.02 -10.27 13.55
C ALA A 111 7.13 -11.04 14.27
N LYS A 112 8.33 -11.10 13.68
CA LYS A 112 9.49 -11.76 14.29
C LYS A 112 9.82 -11.20 15.68
N THR A 113 9.81 -9.87 15.84
CA THR A 113 10.04 -9.24 17.16
C THR A 113 8.95 -9.60 18.18
N LEU A 114 7.71 -9.78 17.74
CA LEU A 114 6.61 -10.18 18.62
C LEU A 114 6.71 -11.66 19.00
N GLU A 115 7.06 -12.54 18.06
CA GLU A 115 7.29 -13.98 18.30
C GLU A 115 8.45 -14.20 19.29
N GLU A 116 9.58 -13.51 19.09
CA GLU A 116 10.75 -13.56 20.00
C GLU A 116 10.41 -13.14 21.43
N LYS A 117 9.36 -12.33 21.61
CA LYS A 117 8.85 -11.88 22.90
C LYS A 117 7.62 -12.65 23.38
N SER A 118 7.19 -13.69 22.66
CA SER A 118 6.00 -14.50 22.93
C SER A 118 4.71 -13.67 23.05
N LEU A 119 4.57 -12.65 22.20
CA LEU A 119 3.41 -11.76 22.16
C LEU A 119 2.42 -12.09 21.04
N ILE A 120 2.83 -12.97 20.11
CA ILE A 120 2.01 -13.64 19.09
C ILE A 120 2.49 -15.09 18.92
#